data_AF-A0A4R1HJT6-F1
#
_entry.id   AF-A0A4R1HJT6-F1
#
_cell.length_a   1.000
_cell.length_b   1.000
_cell.length_c   1.000
_cell.angle_alpha   90.00
_cell.angle_beta   90.00
_cell.angle_gamma   90.00
#
_symmetry.space_group_name_H-M   'P 1'
#
loop_
_entity.id
_entity.type
_entity.pdbx_description
1 polymer ?
#
loop_
_entity_poly.entity_id
_entity_poly.type
_entity_poly.pdbx_seq_one_letter_code
_entity_poly.pdbx_strand_id
1 'polypeptide(L)'
;MKRTEETARELCAIDLRQQGIGEERIPELMERFWPVLANEIRQGIVDGEWSFSPGHIEAFSSEYRLLLDGGSVPEGDSAGRAAPSI
;
A
#
# COMPACT_ATOMS: atom_id res chain seq x y z
N MET A 1 11.10 -18.70 3.28
CA MET A 1 10.32 -17.44 3.22
C MET A 1 11.09 -16.22 3.71
N LYS A 2 12.06 -16.33 4.64
CA LYS A 2 12.86 -15.20 5.17
C LYS A 2 13.32 -14.15 4.14
N ARG A 3 13.91 -14.57 3.01
CA ARG A 3 14.36 -13.64 1.96
C ARG A 3 13.23 -12.81 1.36
N THR A 4 12.05 -13.41 1.15
CA THR A 4 10.86 -12.69 0.64
C THR A 4 10.35 -11.68 1.67
N GLU A 5 10.35 -12.04 2.95
CA GLU A 5 9.92 -11.15 4.03
C GLU A 5 10.87 -9.96 4.21
N GLU A 6 12.19 -10.21 4.16
CA GLU A 6 13.21 -9.16 4.23
C GLU A 6 13.09 -8.20 3.03
N THR A 7 12.99 -8.74 1.81
CA THR A 7 12.78 -7.91 0.61
C THR A 7 11.46 -7.13 0.68
N ALA A 8 10.37 -7.72 1.18
CA ALA A 8 9.10 -7.02 1.31
C ALA A 8 9.15 -5.89 2.33
N ARG A 9 9.85 -6.07 3.45
CA ARG A 9 10.08 -5.00 4.44
C ARG A 9 10.89 -3.86 3.87
N GLU A 10 11.97 -4.15 3.15
CA GLU A 10 12.80 -3.14 2.50
C GLU A 10 12.02 -2.31 1.48
N LEU A 11 11.26 -2.96 0.60
CA LEU A 11 10.39 -2.27 -0.35
C LEU A 11 9.33 -1.43 0.37
N CYS A 12 8.70 -1.97 1.42
CA CYS A 12 7.72 -1.23 2.19
C CYS A 12 8.31 0.06 2.77
N ALA A 13 9.51 -0.01 3.35
CA ALA A 13 10.17 1.17 3.89
C ALA A 13 10.51 2.19 2.80
N ILE A 14 10.93 1.74 1.61
CA ILE A 14 11.20 2.62 0.47
C ILE A 14 9.93 3.35 0.02
N ASP A 15 8.82 2.62 -0.14
CA ASP A 15 7.55 3.21 -0.59
C ASP A 15 7.00 4.21 0.42
N LEU A 16 7.05 3.89 1.73
CA LEU A 16 6.62 4.81 2.79
C LEU A 16 7.47 6.10 2.81
N ARG A 17 8.78 6.00 2.59
CA ARG A 17 9.67 7.17 2.47
C ARG A 17 9.33 8.03 1.27
N GLN A 18 9.05 7.41 0.12
CA GLN A 18 8.67 8.12 -1.10
C GLN A 18 7.35 8.90 -0.92
N GLN A 19 6.45 8.41 -0.07
CA GLN A 19 5.22 9.10 0.32
C GLN A 19 5.40 10.20 1.36
N GLY A 20 6.64 10.46 1.81
CA GLY A 20 6.91 11.48 2.81
C GLY A 20 6.43 11.12 4.21
N ILE A 21 6.23 9.82 4.51
CA ILE A 21 5.90 9.38 5.86
C ILE A 21 7.14 9.53 6.75
N GLY A 22 6.95 10.14 7.93
CA GLY A 22 8.02 10.35 8.90
C GLY A 22 8.68 9.05 9.34
N GLU A 23 10.01 9.07 9.47
CA GLU A 23 10.82 7.90 9.85
C GLU A 23 10.38 7.29 11.19
N GLU A 24 9.76 8.05 12.08
CA GLU A 24 9.21 7.54 13.33
C GLU A 24 8.01 6.58 13.14
N ARG A 25 7.26 6.71 12.04
CA ARG A 25 6.08 5.87 11.74
C ARG A 25 6.42 4.68 10.84
N ILE A 26 7.54 4.73 10.13
CA ILE A 26 7.93 3.69 9.17
C ILE A 26 8.04 2.31 9.82
N PRO A 27 8.68 2.10 10.99
CA PRO A 27 8.80 0.77 11.57
C PRO A 27 7.45 0.11 11.87
N GLU A 28 6.49 0.89 12.38
CA GLU A 28 5.13 0.41 12.68
C GLU A 28 4.38 0.02 11.40
N LEU A 29 4.42 0.89 10.39
CA LEU A 29 3.72 0.69 9.13
C LEU A 29 4.37 -0.42 8.30
N MET A 30 5.69 -0.55 8.37
CA MET A 30 6.44 -1.63 7.74
C MET A 30 6.02 -3.00 8.31
N GLU A 31 5.95 -3.15 9.64
CA GLU A 31 5.51 -4.40 10.26
C GLU A 31 4.05 -4.75 9.93
N ARG A 32 3.21 -3.74 9.65
CA ARG A 32 1.81 -3.93 9.25
C ARG A 32 1.64 -4.29 7.77
N PHE A 33 2.40 -3.67 6.86
CA PHE A 33 2.15 -3.74 5.42
C PHE A 33 3.11 -4.63 4.62
N TRP A 34 4.24 -5.07 5.20
CA TRP A 34 5.14 -6.02 4.50
C TRP A 34 4.44 -7.28 3.96
N PRO A 35 3.36 -7.84 4.56
CA PRO A 35 2.69 -9.01 3.99
C PRO A 35 2.02 -8.74 2.63
N VAL A 36 1.64 -7.48 2.36
CA VAL A 36 1.06 -7.07 1.07
C VAL A 36 2.11 -7.21 -0.03
N LEU A 37 3.27 -6.57 0.16
CA LEU A 37 4.37 -6.64 -0.80
C LEU A 37 4.95 -8.05 -0.91
N ALA A 38 5.02 -8.78 0.20
CA ALA A 38 5.47 -10.17 0.17
C ALA A 38 4.53 -11.04 -0.68
N ASN A 39 3.22 -10.78 -0.65
CA ASN A 39 2.24 -11.47 -1.50
C ASN A 39 2.39 -11.09 -2.98
N GLU A 40 2.67 -9.82 -3.27
CA GLU A 40 2.95 -9.34 -4.64
C GLU A 40 4.22 -9.97 -5.22
N ILE A 41 5.31 -10.01 -4.45
CA ILE A 41 6.58 -10.66 -4.83
C ILE A 41 6.36 -12.16 -5.12
N ARG A 42 5.49 -12.81 -4.35
CA ARG A 42 5.22 -14.26 -4.45
C ARG A 42 4.28 -14.64 -5.60
N GLN A 43 3.70 -13.65 -6.31
CA GLN A 43 2.80 -13.84 -7.46
C GLN A 43 1.74 -14.96 -7.26
N GLY A 44 1.08 -14.98 -6.10
CA GLY A 44 -0.09 -15.84 -5.87
C GLY A 44 0.19 -17.32 -5.58
N ILE A 45 1.44 -17.75 -5.42
CA ILE A 45 1.75 -19.12 -4.99
C ILE A 45 1.48 -19.24 -3.49
N VAL A 46 0.38 -19.84 -3.05
CA VAL A 46 0.09 -20.13 -1.62
C VAL A 46 0.84 -21.40 -1.16
N ASP A 47 2.10 -21.58 -1.54
CA ASP A 47 2.87 -22.75 -1.12
C ASP A 47 3.81 -22.46 0.08
N GLY A 48 3.46 -23.02 1.23
CA GLY A 48 4.15 -22.87 2.52
C GLY A 48 3.40 -21.99 3.53
N GLU A 49 3.50 -22.36 4.81
CA GLU A 49 2.84 -21.75 5.97
C GLU A 49 2.94 -20.22 5.94
N TRP A 50 1.87 -19.60 5.47
CA TRP A 50 1.73 -18.16 5.46
C TRP A 50 0.66 -17.81 6.46
N SER A 51 1.03 -17.08 7.51
CA SER A 51 0.14 -16.84 8.66
C SER A 51 -1.02 -15.87 8.37
N PHE A 52 -1.01 -15.22 7.21
CA PHE A 52 -2.08 -14.29 6.80
C PHE A 52 -3.06 -14.96 5.85
N SER A 53 -4.35 -14.90 6.15
CA SER A 53 -5.38 -15.35 5.22
C SER A 53 -5.45 -14.41 4.01
N PRO A 54 -5.93 -14.89 2.84
CA PRO A 54 -6.14 -14.04 1.66
C PRO A 54 -6.99 -12.79 1.95
N GLY A 55 -8.01 -12.90 2.81
CA GLY A 55 -8.84 -11.76 3.21
C GLY A 55 -8.10 -10.71 4.03
N HIS A 56 -7.14 -11.10 4.88
CA HIS A 56 -6.28 -10.13 5.57
C HIS A 56 -5.34 -9.41 4.61
N ILE A 57 -4.81 -10.11 3.61
CA ILE A 57 -3.97 -9.49 2.57
C ILE A 57 -4.78 -8.48 1.76
N GLU A 58 -6.02 -8.80 1.38
CA GLU A 58 -6.88 -7.89 0.63
C GLU A 58 -7.22 -6.61 1.41
N ALA A 59 -7.53 -6.75 2.71
CA ALA A 59 -7.77 -5.61 3.60
C ALA A 59 -6.54 -4.71 3.71
N PHE A 60 -5.36 -5.28 4.00
CA PHE A 60 -4.11 -4.52 4.08
C PHE A 60 -3.72 -3.91 2.74
N SER A 61 -3.97 -4.58 1.62
CA SER A 61 -3.69 -4.05 0.28
C SER A 61 -4.51 -2.81 -0.03
N SER A 62 -5.75 -2.75 0.47
CA SER A 62 -6.64 -1.60 0.28
C SER A 62 -6.19 -0.41 1.13
N GLU A 63 -5.87 -0.65 2.40
CA GLU A 63 -5.31 0.37 3.30
C GLU A 63 -3.97 0.91 2.79
N TYR A 64 -3.10 0.02 2.33
CA TYR A 64 -1.78 0.37 1.80
C TYR A 64 -1.89 1.23 0.55
N ARG A 65 -2.79 0.88 -0.39
CA ARG A 65 -3.06 1.70 -1.57
C ARG A 65 -3.59 3.09 -1.22
N LEU A 66 -4.53 3.20 -0.28
CA LEU A 66 -5.03 4.51 0.18
C LEU A 66 -3.93 5.39 0.77
N LEU A 67 -2.98 4.75 1.45
CA LEU A 67 -1.82 5.40 2.03
C LEU A 67 -0.79 5.84 0.97
N LEU A 68 -0.61 5.06 -0.11
CA LEU A 68 0.28 5.41 -1.23
C LEU A 68 -0.34 6.40 -2.24
N ASP A 69 -1.67 6.43 -2.39
CA ASP A 69 -2.37 7.41 -3.24
C ASP A 69 -2.54 8.77 -2.54
N GLY A 70 -1.92 8.95 -1.36
CA GLY A 70 -1.87 10.22 -0.66
C GLY A 70 -3.24 10.73 -0.19
N GLY A 71 -4.19 9.85 0.14
CA GLY A 71 -5.43 10.22 0.85
C GLY A 71 -6.08 11.52 0.38
N SER A 72 -6.16 11.79 -0.93
CA SER A 72 -7.03 12.83 -1.43
C SER A 72 -8.45 12.28 -1.38
N VAL A 73 -9.18 12.70 -0.34
CA VAL A 73 -10.64 12.75 -0.35
C VAL A 73 -11.07 13.21 -1.74
N PRO A 74 -12.06 12.59 -2.41
CA PRO A 74 -12.61 13.21 -3.61
C PRO A 74 -13.15 14.58 -3.21
N GLU A 75 -12.44 15.66 -3.55
CA GLU A 75 -12.97 17.01 -3.47
C GLU A 75 -14.16 17.08 -4.42
N GLY A 76 -15.34 16.89 -3.84
CA GLY A 76 -16.57 17.33 -4.46
C GLY A 76 -16.50 18.84 -4.66
N ASP A 77 -16.63 19.22 -5.92
CA ASP A 77 -17.17 20.48 -6.42
C ASP A 77 -16.32 21.76 -6.26
N SER A 78 -15.82 22.29 -7.39
CA SER A 78 -16.15 23.66 -7.83
C SER A 78 -15.54 24.02 -9.19
N ALA A 79 -16.45 24.25 -10.15
CA ALA A 79 -16.40 25.28 -11.21
C ALA A 79 -15.11 25.51 -12.02
N GLY A 80 -15.15 25.11 -13.29
CA GLY A 80 -14.14 25.44 -14.29
C GLY A 80 -14.62 25.42 -15.75
N ARG A 81 -15.66 26.21 -16.08
CA ARG A 81 -15.83 26.94 -17.36
C ARG A 81 -15.74 26.16 -18.69
N ALA A 82 -16.89 25.97 -19.35
CA ALA A 82 -17.11 26.37 -20.75
C ALA A 82 -18.60 26.20 -21.13
N ALA A 83 -19.32 27.31 -21.27
CA ALA A 83 -20.46 27.35 -22.16
C ALA A 83 -19.93 27.52 -23.60
N PRO A 84 -20.29 26.67 -24.56
CA PRO A 84 -20.29 27.07 -25.96
C PRO A 84 -21.66 27.67 -26.30
N SER A 85 -21.62 28.89 -26.80
CA SER A 85 -22.74 29.61 -27.40
C SER A 85 -23.49 28.78 -28.44
N ILE A 86 -24.82 28.90 -28.47
CA ILE A 86 -25.69 29.04 -29.65
C ILE A 86 -27.04 29.60 -29.18
#